data_AF-A0A538SII6-F1
#
_entry.id   AF-A0A538SII6-F1
#
_cell.length_a   1.000
_cell.length_b   1.000
_cell.length_c   1.000
_cell.angle_alpha   90.00
_cell.angle_beta   90.00
_cell.angle_gamma   90.00
#
_symmetry.space_group_name_H-M   'P 1'
#
loop_
_entity.id
_entity.type
_entity.pdbx_description
1 polymer ?
#
loop_
_entity_poly.entity_id
_entity_poly.type
_entity_poly.pdbx_seq_one_letter_code
_entity_poly.pdbx_strand_id
1 'polypeptide(L)' 'MAGANVFRAGTFYQAGGWVFWDVLRPENCIVVELHDEHFKRLVVEVADPAESLRLVQQALAVSRG' A
#
# COMPACT_ATOMS: atom_id res chain seq x y z
N MET A 1 -11.37 11.60 -22.54
CA MET A 1 -10.88 10.21 -22.45
C MET A 1 -10.97 9.81 -20.98
N ALA A 2 -12.07 9.16 -20.57
CA ALA A 2 -12.20 8.64 -19.21
C ALA A 2 -11.24 7.45 -19.07
N GLY A 3 -10.07 7.68 -18.49
CA GLY A 3 -9.10 6.63 -18.18
C GLY A 3 -9.70 5.71 -17.12
N ALA A 4 -9.73 4.41 -17.43
CA ALA A 4 -10.38 3.36 -16.65
C ALA A 4 -10.28 3.56 -15.12
N ASN A 5 -11.38 3.37 -14.41
CA ASN A 5 -11.34 3.06 -12.98
C ASN A 5 -10.52 1.77 -12.82
N VAL A 6 -9.24 1.91 -12.53
CA VAL A 6 -8.31 0.78 -12.44
C VAL A 6 -8.53 0.10 -11.09
N PHE A 7 -9.49 -0.81 -11.04
CA PHE A 7 -9.60 -1.78 -9.96
C PHE A 7 -8.45 -2.78 -10.08
N ARG A 8 -7.53 -2.80 -9.11
CA ARG A 8 -6.43 -3.75 -9.01
C ARG A 8 -6.45 -4.40 -7.63
N ALA A 9 -6.96 -5.62 -7.58
CA ALA A 9 -6.73 -6.53 -6.47
C ALA A 9 -5.85 -7.67 -6.96
N GLY A 10 -4.63 -7.81 -6.43
CA GLY A 10 -3.73 -8.92 -6.78
C GLY A 10 -2.24 -8.64 -6.57
N THR A 11 -1.46 -9.66 -6.92
CA THR A 11 0.00 -9.66 -6.81
C THR A 11 0.64 -9.46 -8.19
N PHE A 12 1.56 -8.51 -8.27
CA PHE A 12 2.25 -8.14 -9.51
C PHE A 12 3.76 -8.09 -9.30
N TYR A 13 4.52 -8.53 -10.30
CA TYR A 13 5.98 -8.35 -10.29
C TYR A 13 6.31 -6.98 -10.92
N GLN A 14 6.80 -6.03 -10.13
CA GLN A 14 7.09 -4.65 -10.56
C GLN A 14 8.42 -4.19 -9.97
N ALA A 15 9.22 -3.43 -10.73
CA ALA A 15 10.51 -2.89 -10.28
C ALA A 15 11.44 -3.94 -9.61
N GLY A 16 11.44 -5.16 -10.15
CA GLY A 16 12.28 -6.26 -9.66
C GLY A 16 11.85 -6.83 -8.30
N GLY A 17 10.56 -6.79 -7.97
CA GLY A 17 10.02 -7.46 -6.78
C GLY A 17 8.52 -7.66 -6.83
N TRP A 18 8.00 -8.47 -5.91
CA TRP A 18 6.58 -8.69 -5.76
C TRP A 18 5.92 -7.50 -5.07
N VAL A 19 4.84 -7.00 -5.64
CA VAL A 19 4.03 -5.89 -5.12
C VAL A 19 2.59 -6.35 -5.04
N PHE A 20 2.00 -6.21 -3.86
CA PHE A 20 0.58 -6.44 -3.67
C PHE A 20 -0.20 -5.15 -3.88
N TRP A 21 -1.29 -5.23 -4.62
CA TRP A 21 -2.23 -4.13 -4.88
C TRP A 21 -3.61 -4.53 -4.40
N ASP A 22 -4.25 -3.63 -3.64
CA ASP A 22 -5.68 -3.64 -3.37
C ASP A 22 -6.20 -2.20 -3.47
N VAL A 23 -6.55 -1.79 -4.69
CA VAL A 23 -6.86 -0.40 -5.04
C VAL A 23 -8.06 -0.34 -5.98
N LEU A 24 -9.08 0.42 -5.59
CA LEU A 24 -10.18 0.84 -6.46
C LEU A 24 -10.03 2.32 -6.86
N ARG A 25 -9.64 3.17 -5.91
CA ARG A 25 -9.43 4.62 -6.04
C ARG A 25 -7.98 4.97 -5.68
N PRO A 26 -7.12 5.24 -6.66
CA PRO A 26 -5.70 5.49 -6.42
C PRO A 26 -5.43 6.73 -5.54
N GLU A 27 -6.33 7.70 -5.52
CA GLU A 27 -6.24 8.89 -4.67
C GLU A 27 -6.29 8.60 -3.16
N ASN A 28 -6.86 7.44 -2.78
CA ASN A 28 -7.08 7.07 -1.38
C ASN A 28 -6.14 5.95 -0.93
N CYS A 29 -4.95 5.85 -1.50
CA CYS A 29 -4.02 4.75 -1.20
C CYS A 29 -2.84 5.19 -0.35
N ILE A 30 -2.37 4.28 0.49
CA ILE A 30 -1.04 4.36 1.11
C ILE A 30 -0.12 3.32 0.51
N VAL A 31 1.17 3.62 0.56
CA VAL A 31 2.23 2.72 0.13
C VAL A 31 3.06 2.33 1.34
N VAL A 32 3.17 1.03 1.60
CA VAL A 32 4.01 0.48 2.65
C VAL A 32 5.15 -0.29 2.00
N GLU A 33 6.38 0.16 2.23
CA GLU A 33 7.58 -0.57 1.80
C GLU A 33 7.98 -1.55 2.90
N LEU A 34 8.32 -2.77 2.50
CA LEU A 34 8.68 -3.84 3.41
C LEU A 34 10.16 -4.18 3.20
N HIS A 35 10.84 -4.44 4.31
CA HIS A 35 12.21 -4.93 4.34
C HIS A 35 12.21 -6.40 4.74
N ASP A 36 13.08 -7.20 4.13
CA ASP A 36 13.29 -8.62 4.46
C ASP A 36 12.05 -9.53 4.28
N GLU A 37 11.09 -9.09 3.46
CA GLU A 37 9.84 -9.80 3.20
C GLU A 37 9.68 -10.23 1.73
N HIS A 38 8.76 -11.17 1.46
CA HIS A 38 8.47 -11.65 0.10
C HIS A 38 7.98 -10.54 -0.84
N PHE A 39 7.08 -9.69 -0.33
CA PHE A 39 6.64 -8.49 -1.04
C PHE A 39 7.59 -7.34 -0.73
N LYS A 40 7.99 -6.59 -1.75
CA LYS A 40 8.73 -5.32 -1.56
C LYS A 40 7.79 -4.19 -1.12
N ARG A 41 6.52 -4.26 -1.50
CA ARG A 41 5.56 -3.18 -1.29
C ARG A 41 4.13 -3.69 -1.23
N LEU A 42 3.36 -3.06 -0.35
CA LEU A 42 1.90 -3.13 -0.31
C LEU A 42 1.35 -1.77 -0.76
N VAL A 43 0.46 -1.78 -1.75
CA VAL A 43 -0.31 -0.61 -2.18
C VAL A 43 -1.76 -0.88 -1.84
N VAL A 44 -2.28 -0.20 -0.82
CA VAL A 44 -3.60 -0.49 -0.26
C VAL A 44 -4.44 0.78 -0.20
N GLU A 45 -5.68 0.69 -0.66
CA GLU A 45 -6.68 1.73 -0.46
C GLU A 45 -7.12 1.77 1.01
N VAL A 46 -7.30 2.98 1.52
CA VAL A 46 -7.72 3.27 2.88
C VAL A 46 -8.80 4.35 2.87
N ALA A 47 -9.60 4.42 3.93
CA ALA A 47 -10.65 5.44 4.04
C ALA A 47 -10.08 6.86 4.15
N ASP A 48 -8.98 7.02 4.90
CA ASP A 48 -8.25 8.27 5.09
C ASP A 48 -6.73 7.98 5.09
N PRO A 49 -5.99 8.44 4.07
CA PRO A 49 -4.54 8.23 3.98
C PRO A 49 -3.74 8.85 5.13
N ALA A 50 -4.13 10.05 5.60
CA ALA A 50 -3.39 10.76 6.63
C ALA A 50 -3.55 10.07 7.99
N GLU A 51 -4.77 9.68 8.33
CA GLU A 51 -5.06 8.96 9.57
C GLU A 51 -4.43 7.55 9.56
N SER A 52 -4.50 6.85 8.43
CA SER A 52 -3.90 5.53 8.29
C SER A 52 -2.37 5.58 8.43
N LEU A 53 -1.73 6.61 7.85
CA LEU A 53 -0.29 6.83 8.01
C LEU A 53 0.07 7.06 9.48
N ARG A 54 -0.71 7.88 10.19
CA ARG A 54 -0.54 8.15 11.63
C ARG A 54 -0.61 6.86 12.45
N LEU A 55 -1.61 6.02 12.19
CA LEU A 55 -1.81 4.74 12.89
C LEU A 55 -0.64 3.77 12.65
N VAL A 56 -0.20 3.62 11.40
CA VAL A 56 0.95 2.76 11.06
C VAL A 56 2.23 3.25 11.73
N GLN A 57 2.49 4.57 11.71
CA GLN A 57 3.66 5.14 12.37
C GLN A 57 3.64 4.92 13.90
N GLN A 58 2.48 5.04 14.53
CA GLN A 58 2.33 4.75 15.96
C GLN A 58 2.59 3.28 16.29
N ALA A 59 2.03 2.35 15.49
CA ALA A 59 2.28 0.93 15.67
C ALA A 59 3.78 0.60 15.54
N LEU A 60 4.46 1.16 14.54
CA LEU A 60 5.90 0.99 14.34
C LEU A 60 6.76 1.59 15.46
N ALA A 61 6.28 2.60 16.17
CA ALA A 61 6.97 3.16 17.33
C ALA A 61 6.87 2.22 18.54
N VAL A 62 5.71 1.59 18.73
CA VAL A 62 5.48 0.60 19.80
C VAL A 62 6.29 -0.67 19.52
N SER A 63 6.31 -1.19 18.29
CA SER A 63 7.03 -2.43 17.95
C SER A 63 8.55 -2.33 18.03
N ARG A 64 9.11 -1.11 18.14
CA ARG A 64 10.55 -0.87 18.29
C ARG A 64 10.99 -0.70 19.75
N GLY A 65 10.05 -0.62 20.70
CA GLY A 65 10.31 -0.60 22.14
C GLY A 65 10.20 -1.97 22.76
#